data_AF-A0A1M5JNW8-F1
#
_entry.id   AF-A0A1M5JNW8-F1
#
_cell.length_a   1.000
_cell.length_b   1.000
_cell.length_c   1.000
_cell.angle_alpha   90.00
_cell.angle_beta   90.00
_cell.angle_gamma   90.00
#
_symmetry.space_group_name_H-M   'P 1'
#
loop_
_entity.id
_entity.type
_entity.pdbx_description
1 polymer ?
#
loop_
_entity_poly.entity_id
_entity_poly.type
_entity_poly.pdbx_seq_one_letter_code
_entity_poly.pdbx_strand_id
1 'polypeptide(L)'
;MSKVGMFKNLYQKEMRCLAVDIGVTLGIIILMTVFAFSRGSLGHGYIVVPVFLMAGLAGFMPIISSFRIFSGEWNNNIIYLTLSLPVKGEMVLGSKMLAILTQYVLGTLLVALSGILLGFYMWPGFFQLLKLNYSYIPWGFYLSLYMLGIAFFTYLASLSFFSQILGRMVPRLQNLATFFIFLGLWWVIKKVDFYIAHILSLDKIFLLTPDKIWLNIFSWSFTILLIQGLLIFAAAVMVYNRKIEL
;
A
#
# COMPACT_ATOMS: atom_id res chain seq x y z
N MET A 1 11.46 -23.62 19.00
CA MET A 1 11.32 -23.03 17.66
C MET A 1 11.73 -21.56 17.74
N SER A 2 12.62 -21.06 16.87
CA SER A 2 13.10 -19.67 16.97
C SER A 2 12.01 -18.67 16.58
N LYS A 3 12.01 -17.46 17.19
CA LYS A 3 11.05 -16.38 16.91
C LYS A 3 11.00 -16.02 15.41
N VAL A 4 12.15 -16.06 14.74
CA VAL A 4 12.27 -15.79 13.30
C VAL A 4 11.61 -16.90 12.46
N GLY A 5 11.77 -18.16 12.83
CA GLY A 5 11.12 -19.28 12.13
C GLY A 5 9.60 -19.22 12.23
N MET A 6 9.09 -18.80 13.40
CA MET A 6 7.66 -18.60 13.63
C MET A 6 7.10 -17.45 12.77
N PHE A 7 7.79 -16.30 12.72
CA PHE A 7 7.40 -15.18 11.87
C PHE A 7 7.40 -15.56 10.39
N LYS A 8 8.42 -16.29 9.93
CA LYS A 8 8.50 -16.78 8.55
C LYS A 8 7.31 -17.67 8.19
N ASN A 9 6.90 -18.56 9.09
CA ASN A 9 5.77 -19.46 8.86
C ASN A 9 4.44 -18.69 8.80
N LEU A 10 4.26 -17.68 9.65
CA LEU A 10 3.11 -16.77 9.57
C LEU A 10 3.09 -16.02 8.25
N TYR A 11 4.23 -15.43 7.85
CA TYR A 11 4.35 -14.75 6.56
C TYR A 11 4.04 -15.69 5.38
N GLN A 12 4.56 -16.92 5.37
CA GLN A 12 4.26 -17.91 4.33
C GLN A 12 2.79 -18.35 4.31
N LYS A 13 2.12 -18.38 5.47
CA LYS A 13 0.67 -18.60 5.55
C LYS A 13 -0.07 -17.45 4.88
N GLU A 14 0.27 -16.20 5.21
CA GLU A 14 -0.37 -15.02 4.61
C GLU A 14 -0.13 -14.94 3.11
N MET A 15 1.10 -15.20 2.65
CA MET A 15 1.44 -15.21 1.22
C MET A 15 0.69 -16.29 0.44
N ARG A 16 0.44 -17.48 1.03
CA ARG A 16 -0.39 -18.51 0.41
C ARG A 16 -1.86 -18.10 0.30
N CYS A 17 -2.37 -17.39 1.31
CA CYS A 17 -3.72 -16.83 1.27
C CYS A 17 -3.84 -15.74 0.18
N LEU A 18 -2.81 -14.92 0.02
CA LEU A 18 -2.74 -13.87 -1.00
C LEU A 18 -2.33 -14.38 -2.39
N ALA A 19 -1.87 -15.62 -2.52
CA ALA A 19 -1.31 -16.13 -3.78
C ALA A 19 -2.31 -16.04 -4.94
N VAL A 20 -3.60 -16.29 -4.67
CA VAL A 20 -4.66 -16.17 -5.67
C VAL A 20 -4.84 -14.71 -6.11
N ASP A 21 -4.86 -13.75 -5.17
CA ASP A 21 -4.98 -12.33 -5.51
C ASP A 21 -3.78 -11.82 -6.30
N ILE A 22 -2.58 -12.21 -5.87
CA ILE A 22 -1.34 -11.91 -6.58
C ILE A 22 -1.43 -12.50 -7.99
N GLY A 23 -1.76 -13.79 -8.11
CA GLY A 23 -1.88 -14.46 -9.40
C GLY A 23 -2.89 -13.81 -10.34
N VAL A 24 -4.07 -13.44 -9.85
CA VAL A 24 -5.10 -12.73 -10.64
C VAL A 24 -4.61 -11.36 -11.07
N THR A 25 -4.01 -10.59 -10.15
CA THR A 25 -3.48 -9.25 -10.42
C THR A 25 -2.40 -9.31 -11.50
N LEU A 26 -1.41 -10.19 -11.32
CA LEU A 26 -0.31 -10.37 -12.28
C LEU A 26 -0.84 -10.91 -13.62
N GLY A 27 -1.78 -11.85 -13.60
CA GLY A 27 -2.41 -12.39 -14.80
C GLY A 27 -3.11 -11.32 -15.62
N ILE A 28 -3.88 -10.43 -14.99
CA ILE A 28 -4.54 -9.30 -15.67
C ILE A 28 -3.51 -8.34 -16.26
N ILE A 29 -2.45 -8.00 -15.52
CA ILE A 29 -1.39 -7.11 -16.02
C ILE A 29 -0.71 -7.72 -17.25
N ILE A 30 -0.37 -9.01 -17.22
CA ILE A 30 0.24 -9.71 -18.36
C ILE A 30 -0.72 -9.74 -19.56
N LEU A 31 -2.00 -10.09 -19.35
CA LEU A 31 -3.00 -10.13 -20.42
C LEU A 31 -3.20 -8.75 -21.06
N MET A 32 -3.30 -7.70 -20.25
CA MET A 32 -3.40 -6.30 -20.73
C MET A 32 -2.16 -5.89 -21.52
N THR A 33 -0.98 -6.31 -21.05
CA THR A 33 0.28 -6.04 -21.74
C THR A 33 0.30 -6.71 -23.11
N VAL A 34 0.00 -8.02 -23.18
CA VAL A 34 -0.06 -8.78 -24.45
C VAL A 34 -1.12 -8.21 -25.39
N PHE A 35 -2.28 -7.83 -24.85
CA PHE A 35 -3.33 -7.18 -25.63
C PHE A 35 -2.86 -5.86 -26.24
N ALA A 36 -2.17 -5.02 -25.46
CA ALA A 36 -1.61 -3.76 -25.95
C ALA A 36 -0.55 -3.99 -27.04
N PHE A 37 0.32 -5.00 -26.87
CA PHE A 37 1.26 -5.43 -27.92
C PHE A 37 0.56 -5.82 -29.23
N SER A 38 -0.55 -6.57 -29.16
CA SER A 38 -1.30 -6.99 -30.35
C SER A 38 -1.91 -5.84 -31.15
N ARG A 39 -2.11 -4.68 -30.50
CA ARG A 39 -2.73 -3.47 -31.06
C ARG A 39 -1.71 -2.38 -31.40
N GLY A 40 -0.42 -2.74 -31.49
CA GLY A 40 0.76 -1.87 -31.61
C GLY A 40 0.77 -0.75 -32.66
N SER A 41 -0.16 -0.73 -33.62
CA SER A 41 -0.24 0.32 -34.65
C SER A 41 -1.14 1.51 -34.27
N LEU A 42 -1.94 1.40 -33.21
CA LEU A 42 -2.91 2.41 -32.82
C LEU A 42 -2.30 3.47 -31.90
N GLY A 43 -1.33 4.28 -32.36
CA GLY A 43 -0.91 5.54 -31.74
C GLY A 43 -0.45 5.57 -30.25
N HIS A 44 0.23 6.66 -29.87
CA HIS A 44 0.85 6.79 -28.54
C HIS A 44 -0.15 6.85 -27.36
N GLY A 45 -1.35 7.39 -27.57
CA GLY A 45 -2.37 7.56 -26.52
C GLY A 45 -2.95 6.25 -25.99
N TYR A 46 -2.89 5.17 -26.78
CA TYR A 46 -3.44 3.87 -26.41
C TYR A 46 -2.56 3.09 -25.43
N ILE A 47 -1.34 3.54 -25.15
CA ILE A 47 -0.43 2.93 -24.15
C ILE A 47 -0.74 3.45 -22.75
N VAL A 48 -1.09 4.74 -22.65
CA VAL A 48 -1.27 5.44 -21.38
C VAL A 48 -2.43 4.83 -20.60
N VAL A 49 -3.58 4.63 -21.25
CA VAL A 49 -4.80 4.13 -20.58
C VAL A 49 -4.60 2.73 -19.97
N PRO A 50 -4.10 1.70 -20.69
CA PRO A 50 -3.81 0.40 -20.11
C PRO A 50 -2.81 0.45 -18.96
N VAL A 51 -1.72 1.22 -19.10
CA VAL A 51 -0.70 1.33 -18.04
C VAL A 51 -1.26 1.97 -16.78
N PHE A 52 -2.10 3.00 -16.92
CA PHE A 52 -2.80 3.60 -15.77
C PHE A 52 -3.79 2.64 -15.11
N LEU A 53 -4.55 1.87 -15.90
CA LEU A 53 -5.46 0.86 -15.36
C LEU A 53 -4.69 -0.26 -14.63
N MET A 54 -3.58 -0.73 -15.19
CA MET A 54 -2.70 -1.72 -14.57
C MET A 54 -2.09 -1.18 -13.26
N ALA A 55 -1.64 0.08 -13.25
CA ALA A 55 -1.12 0.74 -12.06
C ALA A 55 -2.20 0.90 -10.98
N GLY A 56 -3.42 1.30 -11.36
CA GLY A 56 -4.57 1.36 -10.47
C GLY A 56 -4.85 0.00 -9.85
N LEU A 57 -4.93 -1.05 -10.65
CA LEU A 57 -5.19 -2.41 -10.16
C LEU A 57 -4.09 -2.89 -9.20
N ALA A 58 -2.81 -2.69 -9.55
CA ALA A 58 -1.68 -3.05 -8.69
C ALA A 58 -1.65 -2.25 -7.37
N GLY A 59 -2.09 -0.99 -7.38
CA GLY A 59 -2.17 -0.14 -6.19
C GLY A 59 -3.39 -0.41 -5.30
N PHE A 60 -4.55 -0.68 -5.88
CA PHE A 60 -5.82 -0.86 -5.14
C PHE A 60 -6.02 -2.29 -4.64
N MET A 61 -5.56 -3.31 -5.37
CA MET A 61 -5.73 -4.71 -4.96
C MET A 61 -5.17 -5.02 -3.55
N PRO A 62 -3.98 -4.54 -3.18
CA PRO A 62 -3.44 -4.77 -1.84
C PRO A 62 -4.28 -4.08 -0.74
N ILE A 63 -4.99 -2.99 -1.04
CA ILE A 63 -5.91 -2.34 -0.10
C ILE A 63 -7.09 -3.26 0.18
N ILE A 64 -7.70 -3.81 -0.87
CA ILE A 64 -8.83 -4.74 -0.75
C ILE A 64 -8.40 -6.00 0.02
N SER A 65 -7.21 -6.54 -0.30
CA SER A 65 -6.69 -7.72 0.36
C SER A 65 -6.41 -7.49 1.86
N SER A 66 -6.04 -6.27 2.26
CA SER A 66 -5.89 -5.89 3.67
C SER A 66 -7.18 -6.08 4.49
N PHE A 67 -8.33 -5.75 3.89
CA PHE A 67 -9.63 -5.95 4.53
C PHE A 67 -10.03 -7.41 4.53
N ARG A 68 -9.70 -8.16 3.48
CA ARG A 68 -10.12 -9.55 3.34
C ARG A 68 -9.34 -10.52 4.21
N ILE A 69 -8.02 -10.36 4.33
CA ILE A 69 -7.17 -11.22 5.17
C ILE A 69 -7.67 -11.20 6.61
N PHE A 70 -7.91 -9.99 7.12
CA PHE A 70 -8.26 -9.79 8.50
C PHE A 70 -9.77 -9.95 8.74
N SER A 71 -10.64 -9.80 7.74
CA SER A 71 -12.05 -10.18 7.90
C SER A 71 -12.24 -11.70 7.95
N GLY A 72 -11.57 -12.44 7.05
CA GLY A 72 -11.74 -13.87 6.85
C GLY A 72 -11.28 -14.75 8.00
N GLU A 73 -10.17 -14.42 8.66
CA GLU A 73 -9.66 -15.26 9.77
C GLU A 73 -10.59 -15.33 10.97
N TRP A 74 -11.27 -14.23 11.28
CA TRP A 74 -12.22 -14.20 12.38
C TRP A 74 -13.57 -14.79 11.97
N ASN A 75 -14.02 -14.57 10.73
CA ASN A 75 -15.30 -15.14 10.26
C ASN A 75 -15.24 -16.67 10.23
N ASN A 76 -14.04 -17.22 9.98
CA ASN A 76 -13.81 -18.66 9.96
C ASN A 76 -13.42 -19.23 11.34
N ASN A 77 -13.44 -18.45 12.42
CA ASN A 77 -13.00 -18.84 13.78
C ASN A 77 -11.55 -19.38 13.88
N ILE A 78 -10.74 -19.22 12.83
CA ILE A 78 -9.33 -19.67 12.78
C ILE A 78 -8.45 -18.79 13.68
N ILE A 79 -8.97 -17.62 14.06
CA ILE A 79 -8.27 -16.75 14.99
C ILE A 79 -8.08 -17.37 16.35
N TYR A 80 -9.01 -18.13 16.89
CA TYR A 80 -8.80 -18.80 18.17
C TYR A 80 -7.59 -19.75 18.15
N LEU A 81 -7.36 -20.45 17.02
CA LEU A 81 -6.15 -21.26 16.81
C LEU A 81 -4.87 -20.41 16.66
N THR A 82 -4.99 -19.24 16.03
CA THR A 82 -3.84 -18.33 15.86
C THR A 82 -3.50 -17.63 17.18
N LEU A 83 -4.50 -17.41 18.04
CA LEU A 83 -4.41 -16.84 19.38
C LEU A 83 -3.94 -17.85 20.43
N SER A 84 -4.21 -19.14 20.25
CA SER A 84 -3.72 -20.20 21.14
C SER A 84 -2.22 -20.49 20.97
N LEU A 85 -1.61 -19.97 19.91
CA LEU A 85 -0.16 -20.08 19.71
C LEU A 85 0.54 -19.00 20.56
N PRO A 86 1.73 -19.27 21.14
CA PRO A 86 2.48 -18.33 21.96
C PRO A 86 3.16 -17.24 21.09
N VAL A 87 2.34 -16.47 20.37
CA VAL A 87 2.75 -15.48 19.37
C VAL A 87 2.23 -14.12 19.79
N LYS A 88 3.13 -13.13 19.85
CA LYS A 88 2.73 -11.74 20.11
C LYS A 88 1.95 -11.16 18.93
N GLY A 89 0.98 -10.28 19.20
CA GLY A 89 0.22 -9.57 18.16
C GLY A 89 1.07 -8.82 17.15
N GLU A 90 2.23 -8.32 17.57
CA GLU A 90 3.25 -7.71 16.70
C GLU A 90 3.67 -8.63 15.55
N MET A 91 3.89 -9.92 15.84
CA MET A 91 4.32 -10.88 14.83
C MET A 91 3.19 -11.22 13.86
N VAL A 92 1.95 -11.30 14.36
CA VAL A 92 0.76 -11.63 13.54
C VAL A 92 0.41 -10.46 12.61
N LEU A 93 0.25 -9.26 13.17
CA LEU A 93 -0.05 -8.06 12.38
C LEU A 93 1.13 -7.68 11.47
N GLY A 94 2.37 -7.88 11.95
CA GLY A 94 3.58 -7.61 11.18
C GLY A 94 3.73 -8.53 9.98
N SER A 95 3.43 -9.83 10.12
CA SER A 95 3.47 -10.76 8.98
C SER A 95 2.41 -10.43 7.93
N LYS A 96 1.23 -9.98 8.35
CA LYS A 96 0.16 -9.51 7.45
C LYS A 96 0.57 -8.24 6.71
N MET A 97 1.11 -7.27 7.43
CA MET A 97 1.63 -6.03 6.83
C MET A 97 2.69 -6.34 5.76
N LEU A 98 3.66 -7.20 6.09
CA LEU A 98 4.74 -7.57 5.17
C LEU A 98 4.21 -8.32 3.93
N ALA A 99 3.22 -9.21 4.09
CA ALA A 99 2.60 -9.92 2.98
C ALA A 99 1.89 -8.98 2.01
N ILE A 100 1.14 -8.01 2.52
CA ILE A 100 0.42 -7.03 1.68
C ILE A 100 1.40 -6.06 1.02
N LEU A 101 2.44 -5.61 1.74
CA LEU A 101 3.52 -4.81 1.15
C LEU A 101 4.24 -5.57 0.02
N THR A 102 4.46 -6.87 0.19
CA THR A 102 5.05 -7.72 -0.87
C THR A 102 4.13 -7.79 -2.09
N GLN A 103 2.81 -7.95 -1.89
CA GLN A 103 1.84 -7.91 -2.98
C GLN A 103 1.87 -6.57 -3.72
N TYR A 104 1.92 -5.45 -2.99
CA TYR A 104 2.03 -4.10 -3.57
C TYR A 104 3.31 -3.96 -4.39
N VAL A 105 4.48 -4.27 -3.83
CA VAL A 105 5.78 -4.15 -4.49
C VAL A 105 5.84 -5.02 -5.76
N LEU A 106 5.42 -6.28 -5.67
CA LEU A 106 5.39 -7.18 -6.83
C LEU A 106 4.47 -6.66 -7.93
N GLY A 107 3.27 -6.21 -7.56
CA GLY A 107 2.31 -5.63 -8.50
C GLY A 107 2.90 -4.41 -9.21
N THR A 108 3.40 -3.43 -8.46
CA THR A 108 3.94 -2.19 -9.03
C THR A 108 5.20 -2.41 -9.85
N LEU A 109 6.08 -3.34 -9.45
CA LEU A 109 7.25 -3.70 -10.25
C LEU A 109 6.85 -4.30 -11.60
N LEU A 110 5.87 -5.20 -11.61
CA LEU A 110 5.43 -5.82 -12.86
C LEU A 110 4.75 -4.81 -13.79
N VAL A 111 3.99 -3.85 -13.24
CA VAL A 111 3.44 -2.73 -14.01
C VAL A 111 4.53 -1.81 -14.56
N ALA A 112 5.57 -1.51 -13.77
CA ALA A 112 6.69 -0.72 -14.24
C ALA A 112 7.43 -1.42 -15.39
N LEU A 113 7.68 -2.73 -15.26
CA LEU A 113 8.30 -3.53 -16.31
C LEU A 113 7.43 -3.57 -17.58
N SER A 114 6.12 -3.80 -17.45
CA SER A 114 5.23 -3.81 -18.62
C SER A 114 5.13 -2.45 -19.30
N GLY A 115 5.09 -1.36 -18.52
CA GLY A 115 5.09 0.01 -19.04
C GLY A 115 6.36 0.32 -19.84
N ILE A 116 7.54 -0.08 -19.34
CA ILE A 116 8.82 0.09 -20.05
C ILE A 116 8.84 -0.72 -21.35
N LEU A 117 8.41 -1.98 -21.31
CA LEU A 117 8.37 -2.86 -22.49
C LEU A 117 7.41 -2.33 -23.57
N LEU A 118 6.21 -1.88 -23.17
CA LEU A 118 5.24 -1.28 -24.10
C LEU A 118 5.76 0.04 -24.67
N GLY A 119 6.38 0.88 -23.84
CA GLY A 119 7.01 2.12 -24.29
C GLY A 119 8.08 1.88 -25.33
N PHE A 120 8.92 0.84 -25.16
CA PHE A 120 9.94 0.47 -26.13
C PHE A 120 9.35 0.00 -27.47
N TYR A 121 8.31 -0.82 -27.43
CA TYR A 121 7.74 -1.41 -28.64
C TYR A 121 6.88 -0.44 -29.45
N MET A 122 6.10 0.40 -28.79
CA MET A 122 5.08 1.22 -29.43
C MET A 122 5.53 2.66 -29.70
N TRP A 123 6.63 3.14 -29.07
CA TRP A 123 7.11 4.52 -29.25
C TRP A 123 8.57 4.59 -29.76
N PRO A 124 8.80 4.79 -31.07
CA PRO A 124 10.13 5.05 -31.60
C PRO A 124 10.65 6.39 -31.05
N GLY A 125 11.73 6.36 -30.27
CA GLY A 125 12.28 7.53 -29.57
C GLY A 125 11.98 7.60 -28.06
N PHE A 126 11.32 6.59 -27.49
CA PHE A 126 11.07 6.50 -26.04
C PHE A 126 12.33 6.73 -25.18
N PHE A 127 13.49 6.19 -25.60
CA PHE A 127 14.76 6.42 -24.91
C PHE A 127 15.24 7.87 -24.95
N GLN A 128 15.02 8.58 -26.06
CA GLN A 128 15.37 10.00 -26.16
C GLN A 128 14.47 10.83 -25.26
N LEU A 129 13.18 10.52 -25.18
CA LEU A 129 12.25 11.18 -24.26
C LEU A 129 12.57 10.90 -22.80
N LEU A 130 12.88 9.65 -22.45
CA LEU A 130 13.37 9.32 -21.11
C LEU A 130 14.62 10.14 -20.80
N LYS A 131 15.61 10.15 -21.71
CA LYS A 131 16.87 10.89 -21.53
C LYS A 131 16.70 12.40 -21.42
N LEU A 132 15.77 12.99 -22.20
CA LEU A 132 15.43 14.40 -22.10
C LEU A 132 14.74 14.70 -20.76
N ASN A 133 13.80 13.86 -20.34
CA ASN A 133 13.15 13.98 -19.03
C ASN A 133 14.11 13.75 -17.86
N TYR A 134 15.14 12.90 -18.01
CA TYR A 134 16.22 12.74 -17.02
C TYR A 134 16.95 14.06 -16.75
N SER A 135 17.03 14.95 -17.74
CA SER A 135 17.67 16.26 -17.60
C SER A 135 16.81 17.27 -16.84
N TYR A 136 15.49 17.10 -16.82
CA TYR A 136 14.54 18.02 -16.18
C TYR A 136 14.00 17.49 -14.84
N ILE A 137 13.83 16.18 -14.69
CA ILE A 137 13.30 15.53 -13.49
C ILE A 137 14.33 14.49 -12.99
N PRO A 138 15.03 14.75 -11.87
CA PRO A 138 16.06 13.86 -11.35
C PRO A 138 15.47 12.52 -10.91
N TRP A 139 16.22 11.41 -11.04
CA TRP A 139 15.78 10.07 -10.64
C TRP A 139 15.30 9.98 -9.19
N GLY A 140 15.88 10.79 -8.32
CA GLY A 140 15.46 10.92 -6.91
C GLY A 140 13.98 11.31 -6.76
N PHE A 141 13.41 12.05 -7.72
CA PHE A 141 11.99 12.38 -7.73
C PHE A 141 11.12 11.11 -7.86
N TYR A 142 11.35 10.27 -8.89
CA TYR A 142 10.59 9.04 -9.09
C TYR A 142 10.74 8.07 -7.91
N LEU A 143 11.96 7.96 -7.35
CA LEU A 143 12.21 7.15 -6.16
C LEU A 143 11.44 7.70 -4.95
N SER A 144 11.45 9.03 -4.73
CA SER A 144 10.71 9.65 -3.62
C SER A 144 9.19 9.48 -3.74
N LEU A 145 8.65 9.56 -4.96
CA LEU A 145 7.23 9.30 -5.24
C LEU A 145 6.88 7.84 -4.95
N TYR A 146 7.74 6.90 -5.35
CA TYR A 146 7.56 5.48 -5.05
C TYR A 146 7.61 5.19 -3.55
N MET A 147 8.59 5.77 -2.83
CA MET A 147 8.69 5.66 -1.37
C MET A 147 7.48 6.28 -0.66
N LEU A 148 6.98 7.42 -1.14
CA LEU A 148 5.75 8.02 -0.66
C LEU A 148 4.53 7.10 -0.88
N GLY A 149 4.47 6.41 -2.02
CA GLY A 149 3.47 5.38 -2.29
C GLY A 149 3.51 4.23 -1.27
N ILE A 150 4.70 3.71 -0.95
CA ILE A 150 4.89 2.68 0.09
C ILE A 150 4.45 3.20 1.47
N ALA A 151 4.84 4.42 1.84
CA ALA A 151 4.47 5.02 3.12
C ALA A 151 2.94 5.22 3.23
N PHE A 152 2.32 5.75 2.18
CA PHE A 152 0.88 5.91 2.09
C PHE A 152 0.15 4.56 2.19
N PHE A 153 0.67 3.54 1.51
CA PHE A 153 0.11 2.21 1.56
C PHE A 153 0.21 1.59 2.97
N THR A 154 1.38 1.72 3.61
CA THR A 154 1.61 1.25 4.98
C THR A 154 0.63 1.94 5.94
N TYR A 155 0.47 3.25 5.80
CA TYR A 155 -0.51 4.04 6.56
C TYR A 155 -1.94 3.52 6.37
N LEU A 156 -2.39 3.32 5.12
CA LEU A 156 -3.73 2.80 4.83
C LEU A 156 -3.94 1.39 5.38
N ALA A 157 -2.95 0.50 5.26
CA ALA A 157 -3.01 -0.85 5.79
C ALA A 157 -3.11 -0.84 7.32
N SER A 158 -2.35 0.02 8.00
CA SER A 158 -2.45 0.21 9.46
C SER A 158 -3.84 0.71 9.86
N LEU A 159 -4.40 1.69 9.14
CA LEU A 159 -5.74 2.22 9.38
C LEU A 159 -6.82 1.14 9.19
N SER A 160 -6.67 0.32 8.14
CA SER A 160 -7.54 -0.83 7.86
C SER A 160 -7.51 -1.84 9.00
N PHE A 161 -6.33 -2.26 9.46
CA PHE A 161 -6.21 -3.20 10.58
C PHE A 161 -6.80 -2.64 11.87
N PHE A 162 -6.49 -1.39 12.21
CA PHE A 162 -7.02 -0.77 13.42
C PHE A 162 -8.54 -0.67 13.38
N SER A 163 -9.10 -0.23 12.25
CA SER A 163 -10.54 -0.14 12.07
C SER A 163 -11.23 -1.49 12.19
N GLN A 164 -10.65 -2.56 11.62
CA GLN A 164 -11.23 -3.90 11.71
C GLN A 164 -11.20 -4.47 13.12
N ILE A 165 -10.17 -4.16 13.92
CA ILE A 165 -10.10 -4.55 15.32
C ILE A 165 -11.21 -3.86 16.12
N LEU A 166 -11.41 -2.55 15.90
CA LEU A 166 -12.44 -1.77 16.58
C LEU A 166 -13.85 -2.11 16.11
N GLY A 167 -14.09 -2.30 14.81
CA GLY A 167 -15.41 -2.61 14.27
C GLY A 167 -15.99 -3.91 14.82
N ARG A 168 -15.13 -4.86 15.18
CA ARG A 168 -15.52 -6.10 15.86
C ARG A 168 -15.95 -5.94 17.31
N MET A 169 -15.75 -4.76 17.91
CA MET A 169 -16.35 -4.45 19.22
C MET A 169 -17.87 -4.29 19.11
N VAL A 170 -18.42 -4.14 17.91
CA VAL A 170 -19.87 -4.01 17.66
C VAL A 170 -20.42 -5.32 17.07
N PRO A 171 -21.07 -6.19 17.88
CA PRO A 171 -21.33 -7.58 17.49
C PRO A 171 -22.32 -7.75 16.32
N ARG A 172 -23.27 -6.83 16.12
CA ARG A 172 -24.35 -6.96 15.11
C ARG A 172 -24.05 -6.33 13.75
N LEU A 173 -23.09 -5.40 13.67
CA LEU A 173 -22.85 -4.58 12.47
C LEU A 173 -21.34 -4.45 12.18
N GLN A 174 -20.57 -5.52 12.35
CA GLN A 174 -19.10 -5.48 12.33
C GLN A 174 -18.52 -4.84 11.05
N ASN A 175 -19.03 -5.21 9.88
CA ASN A 175 -18.54 -4.68 8.60
C ASN A 175 -18.87 -3.19 8.43
N LEU A 176 -20.09 -2.79 8.82
CA LEU A 176 -20.57 -1.42 8.72
C LEU A 176 -19.87 -0.52 9.75
N ALA A 177 -19.69 -1.02 10.97
CA ALA A 177 -18.90 -0.37 12.01
C ALA A 177 -17.45 -0.18 11.57
N THR A 178 -16.82 -1.20 10.98
CA THR A 178 -15.46 -1.09 10.41
C THR A 178 -15.38 -0.01 9.34
N PHE A 179 -16.38 0.09 8.46
CA PHE A 179 -16.40 1.13 7.44
C PHE A 179 -16.50 2.55 8.06
N PHE A 180 -17.44 2.76 8.99
CA PHE A 180 -17.59 4.06 9.65
C PHE A 180 -16.41 4.44 10.54
N ILE A 181 -15.80 3.48 11.22
CA ILE A 181 -14.59 3.70 12.02
C ILE A 181 -13.42 4.06 11.10
N PHE A 182 -13.28 3.39 9.95
CA PHE A 182 -12.25 3.71 8.97
C PHE A 182 -12.39 5.15 8.47
N LEU A 183 -13.60 5.56 8.07
CA LEU A 183 -13.89 6.93 7.63
C LEU A 183 -13.69 7.95 8.77
N GLY A 184 -14.14 7.64 9.97
CA GLY A 184 -13.99 8.49 11.14
C GLY A 184 -12.53 8.73 11.50
N LEU A 185 -11.71 7.67 11.52
CA LEU A 185 -10.28 7.76 11.75
C LEU A 185 -9.59 8.57 10.66
N TRP A 186 -9.92 8.30 9.39
CA TRP A 186 -9.36 9.05 8.27
C TRP A 186 -9.67 10.56 8.37
N TRP A 187 -10.90 10.92 8.75
CA TRP A 187 -11.30 12.31 8.97
C TRP A 187 -10.58 12.95 10.16
N VAL A 188 -10.45 12.24 11.29
CA VAL A 188 -9.70 12.73 12.46
C VAL A 188 -8.24 12.99 12.10
N ILE A 189 -7.60 12.06 11.39
CA ILE A 189 -6.20 12.21 10.97
C ILE A 189 -6.05 13.40 10.02
N LYS A 190 -6.99 13.60 9.09
CA LYS A 190 -6.97 14.79 8.22
C LYS A 190 -7.07 16.11 8.97
N LYS A 191 -7.82 16.16 10.07
CA LYS A 191 -7.81 17.33 10.94
C LYS A 191 -6.46 17.51 11.64
N VAL A 192 -5.88 16.42 12.14
CA VAL A 192 -4.55 16.46 12.77
C VAL A 192 -3.48 16.93 11.77
N ASP A 193 -3.50 16.43 10.53
CA ASP A 193 -2.61 16.87 9.45
C ASP A 193 -2.69 18.38 9.24
N PHE A 194 -3.89 18.93 9.21
CA PHE A 194 -4.11 20.37 9.03
C PHE A 194 -3.47 21.19 10.17
N TYR A 195 -3.66 20.76 11.42
CA TYR A 195 -3.04 21.43 12.57
C TYR A 195 -1.51 21.31 12.56
N ILE A 196 -0.97 20.13 12.22
CA ILE A 196 0.48 19.91 12.10
C ILE A 196 1.06 20.82 11.02
N ALA A 197 0.40 20.92 9.86
CA ALA A 197 0.84 21.77 8.76
C ALA A 197 0.89 23.26 9.16
N HIS A 198 -0.12 23.71 9.91
CA HIS A 198 -0.20 25.08 10.41
C HIS A 198 0.91 25.39 11.45
N ILE A 199 1.14 24.50 12.42
CA ILE A 199 2.19 24.66 13.45
C ILE A 199 3.58 24.68 12.81
N LEU A 200 3.83 23.79 11.86
CA LEU A 200 5.11 23.69 11.16
C LEU A 200 5.33 24.84 10.16
N SER A 201 4.38 25.78 10.02
CA SER A 201 4.47 26.92 9.10
C SER A 201 4.85 26.48 7.69
N LEU A 202 4.33 25.34 7.22
CA LEU A 202 4.63 24.80 5.88
C LEU A 202 4.23 25.80 4.77
N ASP A 203 3.34 26.75 5.09
CA ASP A 203 2.95 27.89 4.25
C ASP A 203 4.15 28.75 3.82
N LYS A 204 5.25 28.77 4.59
CA LYS A 204 6.47 29.54 4.30
C LYS A 204 7.48 28.82 3.39
N ILE A 205 7.27 27.54 3.08
CA ILE A 205 8.16 26.72 2.22
C ILE A 205 8.08 27.15 0.74
N PHE A 206 7.04 27.88 0.36
CA PHE A 206 6.85 28.44 -0.99
C PHE A 206 7.90 29.50 -1.42
N LEU A 207 8.82 29.89 -0.52
CA LEU A 207 9.91 30.84 -0.82
C LEU A 207 11.23 30.17 -1.30
N LEU A 208 11.28 28.85 -1.44
CA LEU A 208 12.46 28.10 -1.90
C LEU A 208 12.47 27.94 -3.44
N THR A 209 13.62 27.59 -4.02
CA THR A 209 13.72 27.30 -5.47
C THR A 209 12.87 26.07 -5.85
N PRO A 210 12.28 26.01 -7.07
CA PRO A 210 11.28 24.99 -7.47
C PRO A 210 11.74 23.54 -7.23
N ASP A 211 13.00 23.26 -7.53
CA ASP A 211 13.64 21.95 -7.47
C ASP A 211 13.88 21.48 -6.02
N LYS A 212 14.06 22.41 -5.08
CA LYS A 212 14.18 22.10 -3.64
C LYS A 212 12.82 22.00 -2.95
N ILE A 213 11.80 22.70 -3.45
CA ILE A 213 10.43 22.63 -2.91
C ILE A 213 9.89 21.20 -2.99
N TRP A 214 10.01 20.55 -4.15
CA TRP A 214 9.45 19.20 -4.34
C TRP A 214 10.08 18.17 -3.40
N LEU A 215 11.40 18.09 -3.36
CA LEU A 215 12.09 17.14 -2.48
C LEU A 215 11.73 17.34 -1.00
N ASN A 216 11.54 18.59 -0.57
CA ASN A 216 11.16 18.90 0.81
C ASN A 216 9.69 18.51 1.08
N ILE A 217 8.75 18.88 0.20
CA ILE A 217 7.34 18.50 0.36
C ILE A 217 7.18 16.97 0.38
N PHE A 218 7.88 16.26 -0.50
CA PHE A 218 7.85 14.80 -0.54
C PHE A 218 8.47 14.18 0.72
N SER A 219 9.60 14.69 1.20
CA SER A 219 10.26 14.15 2.40
C SER A 219 9.40 14.36 3.65
N TRP A 220 8.80 15.54 3.83
CA TRP A 220 7.89 15.83 4.94
C TRP A 220 6.61 14.98 4.87
N SER A 221 6.01 14.86 3.69
CA SER A 221 4.81 14.02 3.52
C SER A 221 5.11 12.55 3.81
N PHE A 222 6.27 12.06 3.37
CA PHE A 222 6.73 10.70 3.63
C PHE A 222 6.94 10.43 5.13
N THR A 223 7.63 11.33 5.84
CA THR A 223 7.89 11.15 7.27
C THR A 223 6.61 11.21 8.10
N ILE A 224 5.71 12.15 7.81
CA ILE A 224 4.41 12.26 8.48
C ILE A 224 3.59 10.98 8.28
N LEU A 225 3.46 10.50 7.04
CA LEU A 225 2.71 9.28 6.74
C LEU A 225 3.30 8.04 7.43
N LEU A 226 4.63 7.90 7.46
CA LEU A 226 5.27 6.79 8.15
C LEU A 226 5.04 6.84 9.66
N ILE A 227 5.23 8.01 10.29
CA ILE A 227 5.01 8.18 11.73
C ILE A 227 3.56 7.84 12.08
N GLN A 228 2.60 8.36 11.32
CA GLN A 228 1.17 8.04 11.52
C GLN A 228 0.89 6.55 11.33
N GLY A 229 1.39 5.96 10.25
CA GLY A 229 1.23 4.53 9.96
C GLY A 229 1.79 3.65 11.09
N LEU A 230 2.96 4.01 11.64
CA LEU A 230 3.58 3.30 12.77
C LEU A 230 2.80 3.49 14.07
N LEU A 231 2.33 4.70 14.38
CA LEU A 231 1.54 4.97 15.58
C LEU A 231 0.21 4.21 15.56
N ILE A 232 -0.49 4.21 14.41
CA ILE A 232 -1.75 3.47 14.24
C ILE A 232 -1.49 1.96 14.31
N PHE A 233 -0.40 1.48 13.72
CA PHE A 233 -0.01 0.07 13.82
C PHE A 233 0.29 -0.34 15.27
N ALA A 234 1.04 0.47 16.01
CA ALA A 234 1.33 0.24 17.42
C ALA A 234 0.04 0.22 18.26
N ALA A 235 -0.89 1.16 18.01
CA ALA A 235 -2.19 1.17 18.65
C ALA A 235 -3.00 -0.10 18.31
N ALA A 236 -2.98 -0.55 17.05
CA ALA A 236 -3.62 -1.79 16.62
C ALA A 236 -3.05 -3.01 17.36
N VAL A 237 -1.72 -3.10 17.48
CA VAL A 237 -1.04 -4.15 18.24
C VAL A 237 -1.44 -4.12 19.72
N MET A 238 -1.47 -2.95 20.35
CA MET A 238 -1.84 -2.81 21.76
C MET A 238 -3.27 -3.26 22.03
N VAL A 239 -4.22 -2.83 21.19
CA VAL A 239 -5.63 -3.24 21.31
C VAL A 239 -5.78 -4.74 21.01
N TYR A 240 -5.05 -5.25 20.02
CA TYR A 240 -5.03 -6.67 19.70
C TYR A 240 -4.55 -7.51 20.89
N ASN A 241 -3.38 -7.19 21.48
CA ASN A 241 -2.83 -7.91 22.63
C ASN A 241 -3.76 -7.87 23.85
N ARG A 242 -4.33 -6.71 24.20
CA ARG A 242 -5.24 -6.58 25.35
C ARG A 242 -6.49 -7.46 25.24
N LYS A 243 -6.96 -7.72 24.02
CA LYS A 243 -8.17 -8.53 23.79
C LYS A 243 -7.90 -10.04 23.78
N ILE A 244 -6.63 -10.44 23.84
CA ILE A 244 -6.18 -11.86 23.79
C ILE A 244 -5.88 -12.38 25.20
N GLU A 245 -5.66 -11.48 26.15
CA GLU A 245 -5.44 -11.79 27.58
C GLU A 245 -6.75 -11.87 28.40
N LEU A 246 -7.91 -11.58 27.79
CA LEU A 246 -9.26 -11.66 28.38
C LEU A 246 -10.06 -12.80 27.75
#